data_AF-A0A847XND5-F1
#
_entry.id   AF-A0A847XND5-F1
#
_cell.length_a   1.000
_cell.length_b   1.000
_cell.length_c   1.000
_cell.angle_alpha   90.00
_cell.angle_beta   90.00
_cell.angle_gamma   90.00
#
_symmetry.space_group_name_H-M   'P 1'
#
loop_
_entity.id
_entity.type
_entity.pdbx_description
1 polymer ?
#
loop_
_entity_poly.entity_id
_entity_poly.type
_entity_poly.pdbx_seq_one_letter_code
_entity_poly.pdbx_strand_id
1 'polypeptide(L)' 'MEKKWIMKDRGDSELVQRLAGELGVSESLANLMVQRKITSPAEANSFFNP' A
#
# COMPACT_ATOMS: atom_id res chain seq x y z
N MET A 1 -8.28 -29.42 -2.69
CA MET A 1 -7.71 -28.12 -2.26
C MET A 1 -8.64 -27.02 -2.73
N GLU A 2 -9.41 -26.42 -1.84
CA GLU A 2 -10.34 -25.34 -2.20
C GLU A 2 -9.59 -24.01 -2.33
N LYS A 3 -9.63 -23.40 -3.52
CA LYS A 3 -9.09 -22.06 -3.74
C LYS A 3 -10.05 -21.04 -3.12
N LYS A 4 -9.68 -20.48 -1.96
CA LYS A 4 -10.37 -19.33 -1.37
C LYS A 4 -9.92 -18.05 -2.08
N TRP A 5 -10.79 -17.50 -2.93
CA TRP A 5 -10.60 -16.18 -3.51
C TRP A 5 -10.88 -15.14 -2.41
N ILE A 6 -9.82 -14.69 -1.74
CA ILE A 6 -9.92 -13.60 -0.76
C ILE A 6 -9.79 -12.30 -1.53
N MET A 7 -10.91 -11.62 -1.77
CA MET A 7 -10.87 -10.20 -2.12
C MET A 7 -10.33 -9.46 -0.91
N LYS A 8 -9.10 -8.97 -1.01
CA LYS A 8 -8.56 -8.04 -0.01
C LYS A 8 -9.30 -6.73 -0.21
N ASP A 9 -9.95 -6.25 0.84
CA ASP A 9 -10.49 -4.90 0.86
C ASP A 9 -9.38 -3.92 0.48
N ARG A 10 -9.73 -2.93 -0.34
CA ARG A 10 -8.79 -1.88 -0.72
C ARG A 10 -8.24 -1.26 0.56
N GLY A 11 -6.93 -0.99 0.59
CA GLY A 11 -6.34 -0.23 1.69
C GLY A 11 -7.09 1.08 1.86
N ASP A 12 -7.08 1.62 3.08
CA ASP A 12 -7.74 2.90 3.38
C ASP A 12 -7.43 3.92 2.28
N SER A 13 -8.48 4.37 1.60
CA SER A 13 -8.34 5.20 0.40
C SER A 13 -7.70 6.55 0.70
N GLU A 14 -7.88 7.05 1.93
CA GLU A 14 -7.24 8.28 2.40
C GLU A 14 -5.72 8.07 2.56
N LEU A 15 -5.31 6.95 3.16
CA LEU A 15 -3.89 6.59 3.27
C LEU A 15 -3.27 6.35 1.90
N VAL A 16 -3.99 5.72 0.98
CA VAL A 16 -3.51 5.47 -0.39
C VAL A 16 -3.24 6.77 -1.14
N GLN A 17 -4.19 7.71 -1.14
CA GLN A 17 -4.01 9.00 -1.79
C GLN A 17 -2.88 9.80 -1.16
N ARG A 18 -2.80 9.80 0.18
CA ARG A 18 -1.73 10.48 0.90
C ARG A 18 -0.35 9.92 0.55
N LEU A 19 -0.17 8.60 0.60
CA LEU A 19 1.09 7.95 0.24
C LEU A 19 1.45 8.15 -1.23
N ALA A 20 0.46 8.06 -2.13
CA ALA A 20 0.66 8.33 -3.55
C ALA A 20 1.18 9.75 -3.79
N GLY A 21 0.58 10.74 -3.13
CA GLY A 21 0.99 12.15 -3.21
C GLY A 21 2.36 12.43 -2.57
N GLU A 22 2.60 11.91 -1.37
CA GLU A 22 3.85 12.12 -0.63
C GLU A 22 5.06 11.46 -1.32
N LEU A 23 4.90 10.27 -1.89
CA LEU A 23 5.97 9.53 -2.57
C LEU A 23 6.03 9.78 -4.09
N GLY A 24 5.03 10.45 -4.67
CA GLY A 24 4.92 10.62 -6.13
C GLY A 24 4.73 9.31 -6.89
N VAL A 25 4.08 8.32 -6.27
CA VAL A 25 3.86 6.97 -6.84
C VAL A 25 2.41 6.77 -7.28
N SER A 26 2.15 5.74 -8.08
CA SER A 26 0.78 5.41 -8.49
C SER A 26 -0.07 4.97 -7.29
N GLU A 27 -1.38 5.28 -7.34
CA GLU A 27 -2.35 4.83 -6.32
C GLU A 27 -2.38 3.31 -6.17
N SER A 28 -2.17 2.57 -7.27
CA SER A 28 -2.06 1.11 -7.24
C SER A 28 -0.88 0.64 -6.38
N LEU A 29 0.27 1.32 -6.48
CA LEU A 29 1.45 1.01 -5.68
C LEU A 29 1.24 1.43 -4.22
N ALA A 30 0.67 2.60 -3.97
CA ALA A 30 0.31 3.04 -2.62
C ALA A 30 -0.71 2.10 -1.95
N ASN A 31 -1.72 1.61 -2.69
CA ASN A 31 -2.66 0.60 -2.20
C ASN A 31 -1.97 -0.71 -1.79
N LEU A 32 -0.96 -1.14 -2.55
CA LEU A 32 -0.15 -2.31 -2.19
C LEU A 32 0.71 -2.07 -0.94
N MET A 33 1.14 -0.83 -0.68
CA MET A 33 1.84 -0.44 0.55
C MET A 33 0.88 -0.47 1.75
N VAL A 34 -0.28 0.17 1.63
CA VAL A 34 -1.29 0.22 2.70
C VAL A 34 -1.79 -1.19 3.07
N GLN A 35 -2.00 -2.06 2.09
CA GLN A 35 -2.34 -3.47 2.33
C GLN A 35 -1.26 -4.25 3.10
N ARG A 36 0.00 -3.78 3.05
CA ARG A 36 1.14 -4.34 3.79
C ARG A 36 1.39 -3.62 5.12
N LYS A 37 0.49 -2.73 5.54
CA LYS A 37 0.63 -1.86 6.71
C LYS A 37 1.78 -0.86 6.61
N ILE A 38 2.24 -0.55 5.41
CA ILE A 38 3.17 0.55 5.15
C ILE A 38 2.30 1.79 4.98
N THR A 39 2.37 2.70 5.96
CA THR A 39 1.49 3.88 6.04
C THR A 39 2.25 5.19 6.02
N SER A 40 3.59 5.13 5.99
CA SER A 40 4.45 6.31 5.97
C SER A 40 5.53 6.23 4.87
N PRO A 41 6.02 7.39 4.39
CA PRO A 41 7.16 7.43 3.47
C PRO A 41 8.43 6.80 4.04
N ALA A 42 8.65 6.91 5.35
CA ALA A 42 9.81 6.33 6.02
C ALA A 42 9.77 4.80 5.98
N GLU A 43 8.61 4.20 6.30
CA GLU A 43 8.41 2.75 6.18
C GLU A 43 8.53 2.28 4.73
N ALA A 44 7.98 3.04 3.78
CA ALA A 44 8.13 2.73 2.37
C ALA A 44 9.61 2.73 1.95
N ASN A 45 10.37 3.76 2.37
CA ASN A 45 11.79 3.84 2.08
C ASN A 45 12.57 2.67 2.68
N SER A 46 12.34 2.33 3.94
CA SER A 46 12.96 1.15 4.57
C SER A 46 12.55 -0.17 3.93
N PHE A 47 11.33 -0.27 3.39
CA PHE A 47 10.85 -1.47 2.71
C PHE A 47 11.48 -1.66 1.33
N PHE A 48 11.62 -0.57 0.57
CA PHE A 48 12.20 -0.61 -0.78
C PHE A 48 13.73 -0.54 -0.78
N ASN A 49 14.35 0.02 0.27
CA ASN A 49 15.79 0.14 0.45
C ASN A 49 16.23 -0.48 1.79
N PRO A 50 16.24 -1.83 1.90
CA PRO A 50 16.68 -2.53 3.10
C PRO A 50 18.20 -2.46 3.35
#